data_AF-A0A966LZW2-F1
#
_entry.id   AF-A0A966LZW2-F1
#
_cell.length_a   1.000
_cell.length_b   1.000
_cell.length_c   1.000
_cell.angle_alpha   90.00
_cell.angle_beta   90.00
_cell.angle_gamma   90.00
#
_symmetry.space_group_name_H-M   'P 1'
#
loop_
_entity.id
_entity.type
_entity.pdbx_description
1 polymer ?
#
loop_
_entity_poly.entity_id
_entity_poly.type
_entity_poly.pdbx_seq_one_letter_code
_entity_poly.pdbx_strand_id
1 'polypeptide(L)'
;MISKITTLYLSLPSNFVISIILKGGVSFREREELLLRAYVPGIKITGIVRKNIINNPDLTINYCPSKGQKFSYDDNYIIIHDDWSKEIPVYFFHLIYSISHHVLLKKGYYTIHSACVGKENQWSLLLGHTGVGKTTVMLDLLYNYRFKMFSSNKTIVRFKKNFYLEAIAGTATITCKDSDRGKLKSVVGQTANFVSRFACNLPNKYFASKNKVKIGRVYFVKLNPSVEECVSLNNFESMVSLYPFFLDYINSGTILFSGKDFYDGAPITTEIKKKILSSLKISLISLDVYSLNGSLDFISKTIEKNYGKI
;
A
#
# COMPACT_ATOMS: atom_id res chain seq x y z
N MET A 1 34.94 17.89 -9.02
CA MET A 1 34.24 17.66 -7.73
C MET A 1 33.63 16.27 -7.79
N ILE A 2 34.08 15.30 -6.98
CA ILE A 2 33.52 13.94 -7.00
C ILE A 2 32.07 14.05 -6.50
N SER A 3 31.10 13.79 -7.36
CA SER A 3 29.70 13.82 -6.96
C SER A 3 29.49 12.74 -5.89
N LYS A 4 28.93 13.13 -4.73
CA LYS A 4 28.52 12.14 -3.71
C LYS A 4 27.41 11.28 -4.30
N ILE A 5 27.64 9.98 -4.32
CA ILE A 5 26.68 8.97 -4.79
C ILE A 5 26.21 8.16 -3.58
N THR A 6 24.90 8.00 -3.45
CA THR A 6 24.27 7.09 -2.50
C THR A 6 23.48 6.06 -3.29
N THR A 7 23.75 4.78 -3.07
CA THR A 7 22.97 3.69 -3.66
C THR A 7 22.09 3.04 -2.60
N LEU A 8 20.79 2.96 -2.87
CA LEU A 8 19.80 2.29 -2.02
C LEU A 8 19.42 0.96 -2.67
N TYR A 9 19.42 -0.10 -1.87
CA TYR A 9 18.85 -1.39 -2.28
C TYR A 9 17.54 -1.61 -1.57
N LEU A 10 16.51 -1.85 -2.37
CA LEU A 10 15.18 -2.13 -1.91
C LEU A 10 14.77 -3.53 -2.38
N SER A 11 14.06 -4.26 -1.53
CA SER A 11 13.43 -5.52 -1.86
C SER A 11 11.92 -5.41 -1.70
N LEU A 12 11.21 -5.84 -2.73
CA LEU A 12 9.76 -5.97 -2.75
C LEU A 12 9.33 -7.41 -2.45
N PRO A 13 8.06 -7.61 -2.06
CA PRO A 13 7.43 -8.93 -2.13
C PRO A 13 7.62 -9.54 -3.52
N SER A 14 7.80 -10.86 -3.60
CA SER A 14 8.23 -11.62 -4.80
C SER A 14 9.74 -11.60 -5.11
N ASN A 15 10.57 -11.18 -4.15
CA ASN A 15 12.04 -11.10 -4.26
C ASN A 15 12.53 -10.17 -5.38
N PHE A 16 11.71 -9.18 -5.78
CA PHE A 16 12.14 -8.20 -6.77
C PHE A 16 13.02 -7.14 -6.10
N VAL A 17 14.19 -6.88 -6.66
CA VAL A 17 15.22 -6.01 -6.11
C VAL A 17 15.35 -4.75 -6.97
N ILE A 18 15.24 -3.59 -6.33
CA ILE A 18 15.44 -2.29 -6.95
C ILE A 18 16.73 -1.68 -6.40
N SER A 19 17.62 -1.24 -7.29
CA SER A 19 18.75 -0.38 -6.96
C SER A 19 18.39 1.06 -7.31
N ILE A 20 18.59 2.00 -6.39
CA ILE A 20 18.37 3.43 -6.64
C ILE A 20 19.66 4.18 -6.41
N ILE A 21 20.21 4.75 -7.48
CA ILE A 21 21.46 5.50 -7.47
C ILE A 21 21.12 6.99 -7.41
N LEU A 22 21.38 7.60 -6.26
CA LEU A 22 21.17 9.02 -5.97
C LEU A 22 22.47 9.79 -6.16
N LYS A 23 22.57 10.59 -7.22
CA LYS A 23 23.71 11.51 -7.44
C LYS A 23 23.41 12.87 -6.81
N GLY A 24 24.46 13.62 -6.44
CA GLY A 24 24.33 15.01 -5.98
C GLY A 24 24.23 15.21 -4.47
N GLY A 25 24.51 14.18 -3.67
CA GLY A 25 24.53 14.31 -2.21
C GLY A 25 23.15 14.36 -1.53
N VAL A 26 22.08 13.96 -2.24
CA VAL A 26 20.77 13.70 -1.63
C VAL A 26 20.92 12.61 -0.56
N SER A 27 20.40 12.86 0.64
CA SER A 27 20.45 11.91 1.75
C SER A 27 19.10 11.21 1.93
N PHE A 28 19.13 9.88 1.97
CA PHE A 28 18.00 9.06 2.40
C PHE A 28 18.10 8.84 3.92
N ARG A 29 17.12 9.33 4.69
CA ARG A 29 17.11 9.26 6.16
C ARG A 29 15.85 8.56 6.65
N GLU A 30 15.67 8.53 7.97
CA GLU A 30 14.53 7.89 8.64
C GLU A 30 13.17 8.44 8.15
N ARG A 31 13.09 9.74 7.84
CA ARG A 31 11.90 10.36 7.24
C ARG A 31 11.54 9.69 5.91
N GLU A 32 12.49 9.57 5.00
CA GLU A 32 12.27 8.99 3.68
C GLU A 32 11.99 7.49 3.77
N GLU A 33 12.61 6.78 4.70
CA GLU A 33 12.28 5.39 5.01
C GLU A 33 10.82 5.24 5.47
N LEU A 34 10.38 6.11 6.38
CA LEU A 34 9.03 6.09 6.92
C LEU A 34 7.98 6.37 5.83
N LEU A 35 8.24 7.36 4.97
CA LEU A 35 7.40 7.67 3.81
C LEU A 35 7.40 6.52 2.80
N LEU A 36 8.55 5.94 2.47
CA LEU A 36 8.62 4.80 1.56
C LEU A 36 7.77 3.62 2.04
N ARG A 37 7.86 3.28 3.34
CA ARG A 37 7.07 2.21 3.97
C ARG A 37 5.56 2.54 4.08
N ALA A 38 5.19 3.82 4.04
CA ALA A 38 3.81 4.28 4.03
C ALA A 38 3.14 4.17 2.65
N TYR A 39 3.94 4.24 1.58
CA TYR A 39 3.45 4.24 0.20
C TYR A 39 3.59 2.89 -0.49
N VAL A 40 4.70 2.19 -0.25
CA VAL A 40 5.07 0.95 -0.96
C VAL A 40 4.86 -0.25 -0.04
N PRO A 41 3.84 -1.08 -0.28
CA PRO A 41 3.52 -2.20 0.60
C PRO A 41 4.61 -3.28 0.57
N GLY A 42 5.05 -3.72 1.76
CA GLY A 42 6.03 -4.79 1.90
C GLY A 42 7.47 -4.44 1.53
N ILE A 43 7.76 -3.17 1.25
CA ILE A 43 9.12 -2.71 0.92
C ILE A 43 10.08 -2.97 2.08
N LYS A 44 11.27 -3.46 1.77
CA LYS A 44 12.39 -3.60 2.71
C LYS A 44 13.60 -2.86 2.16
N ILE A 45 14.24 -2.07 3.00
CA ILE A 45 15.54 -1.49 2.68
C ILE A 45 16.59 -2.53 3.07
N THR A 46 17.31 -3.06 2.09
CA THR A 46 18.30 -4.14 2.30
C THR A 46 19.72 -3.62 2.39
N GLY A 47 19.98 -2.38 1.99
CA GLY A 47 21.27 -1.73 2.17
C GLY A 47 21.30 -0.29 1.69
N ILE A 48 22.20 0.50 2.28
CA ILE A 48 22.53 1.87 1.86
C ILE A 48 24.04 1.93 1.72
N VAL A 49 24.54 2.06 0.48
CA VAL A 49 25.97 2.07 0.19
C VAL A 49 26.37 3.44 -0.33
N ARG A 50 27.42 4.03 0.23
CA ARG A 50 27.97 5.34 -0.18
C ARG A 50 29.01 5.26 -1.31
N LYS A 51 29.13 4.08 -1.94
CA LYS A 51 30.00 3.77 -3.08
C LYS A 51 29.20 2.91 -4.06
N ASN A 52 29.46 3.08 -5.35
CA ASN A 52 28.73 2.38 -6.39
C ASN A 52 29.17 0.91 -6.41
N ILE A 53 28.38 0.02 -5.82
CA ILE A 53 28.57 -1.44 -5.94
C ILE A 53 27.57 -1.92 -6.99
N ILE A 54 28.05 -2.64 -8.00
CA ILE A 54 27.16 -3.26 -8.98
C ILE A 54 26.76 -4.62 -8.41
N ASN A 55 25.60 -4.67 -7.76
CA ASN A 55 24.83 -5.91 -7.65
C ASN A 55 23.98 -6.04 -8.93
N ASN A 56 23.42 -7.20 -9.22
CA ASN A 56 22.47 -7.39 -10.33
C ASN A 56 21.02 -7.18 -9.81
N PRO A 57 20.49 -5.94 -9.72
CA PRO A 57 19.09 -5.72 -9.39
C PRO A 57 18.20 -6.09 -10.57
N ASP A 58 16.93 -6.38 -10.29
CA ASP A 58 15.91 -6.53 -11.34
C ASP A 58 15.57 -5.18 -12.00
N LEU A 59 15.78 -4.07 -11.29
CA LEU A 59 15.58 -2.70 -11.80
C LEU A 59 16.60 -1.74 -11.20
N THR A 60 17.17 -0.87 -12.02
CA THR A 60 18.00 0.25 -11.57
C THR A 60 17.31 1.58 -11.85
N ILE A 61 17.28 2.47 -10.86
CA ILE A 61 16.76 3.83 -10.97
C ILE A 61 17.90 4.81 -10.72
N ASN A 62 18.30 5.55 -11.74
CA ASN A 62 19.35 6.54 -11.67
C ASN A 62 18.77 7.94 -11.58
N TYR A 63 18.95 8.57 -10.42
CA TYR A 63 18.70 9.99 -10.27
C TYR A 63 19.96 10.81 -10.58
N CYS A 64 19.81 11.76 -11.51
CA CYS A 64 20.85 12.66 -11.99
C CYS A 64 20.39 14.11 -11.75
N PRO A 65 21.02 14.85 -10.81
CA PRO A 65 20.73 16.26 -10.60
C PRO A 65 20.86 17.04 -11.91
N SER A 66 19.82 17.80 -12.26
CA SER A 66 19.76 18.56 -13.50
C SER A 66 18.77 19.70 -13.39
N LYS A 67 19.14 20.89 -13.90
CA LYS A 67 18.18 21.99 -14.08
C LYS A 67 17.13 21.68 -15.15
N GLY A 68 17.50 20.84 -16.12
CA GLY A 68 16.60 20.36 -17.17
C GLY A 68 15.98 19.03 -16.77
N GLN A 69 14.66 18.98 -16.81
CA GLN A 69 13.89 17.79 -16.42
C GLN A 69 13.84 16.80 -17.59
N LYS A 70 14.19 15.53 -17.33
CA LYS A 70 14.11 14.46 -18.33
C LYS A 70 13.85 13.12 -17.65
N PHE A 71 12.96 12.33 -18.22
CA PHE A 71 12.74 10.95 -17.81
C PHE A 71 13.03 10.03 -19.00
N SER A 72 13.69 8.91 -18.73
CA SER A 72 13.83 7.82 -19.71
C SER A 72 13.76 6.49 -19.00
N TYR A 73 13.08 5.54 -19.60
CA TYR A 73 12.96 4.17 -19.11
C TYR A 73 13.27 3.20 -20.26
N ASP A 74 14.03 2.16 -19.95
CA ASP A 74 14.38 1.06 -20.83
C ASP A 74 14.38 -0.22 -19.99
N ASP A 75 13.43 -1.13 -20.23
CA ASP A 75 13.16 -2.40 -19.53
C ASP A 75 13.44 -2.46 -18.02
N ASN A 76 14.71 -2.57 -17.62
CA ASN A 76 15.15 -2.73 -16.24
C ASN A 76 15.96 -1.53 -15.74
N TYR A 77 15.83 -0.38 -16.40
CA TYR A 77 16.60 0.81 -16.14
C TYR A 77 15.76 2.09 -16.29
N ILE A 78 15.80 2.94 -15.28
CA ILE A 78 15.13 4.25 -15.26
C ILE A 78 16.18 5.32 -15.03
N ILE A 79 16.13 6.41 -15.78
CA ILE A 79 16.95 7.60 -15.54
C ILE A 79 16.02 8.78 -15.33
N ILE A 80 16.24 9.47 -14.21
CA ILE A 80 15.54 10.67 -13.81
C ILE A 80 16.55 11.81 -13.77
N HIS A 81 16.31 12.83 -14.60
CA HIS A 81 16.98 14.11 -14.49
C HIS A 81 16.01 15.10 -13.87
N ASP A 82 16.35 15.60 -12.68
CA ASP A 82 15.53 16.59 -11.96
C ASP A 82 16.39 17.34 -10.93
N ASP A 83 15.86 18.40 -10.33
CA ASP A 83 16.50 19.17 -9.27
C ASP A 83 15.87 18.84 -7.90
N TRP A 84 16.21 17.67 -7.37
CA TRP A 84 15.98 17.33 -5.97
C TRP A 84 16.97 18.14 -5.15
N SER A 85 16.55 19.34 -4.77
CA SER A 85 17.28 20.36 -4.00
C SER A 85 17.67 19.89 -2.59
N LYS A 86 18.49 18.82 -2.55
CA LYS A 86 18.97 18.04 -1.38
C LYS A 86 17.93 17.15 -0.69
N GLU A 87 16.65 17.24 -1.04
CA GLU A 87 15.57 16.41 -0.46
C GLU A 87 14.90 15.53 -1.51
N ILE A 88 14.49 14.33 -1.11
CA ILE A 88 13.74 13.42 -1.99
C ILE A 88 12.30 13.94 -2.12
N PRO A 89 11.83 14.23 -3.36
CA PRO A 89 10.48 14.73 -3.57
C PRO A 89 9.46 13.61 -3.37
N VAL A 90 8.23 13.96 -3.04
CA VAL A 90 7.28 12.91 -2.62
C VAL A 90 6.74 12.07 -3.76
N TYR A 91 6.72 12.61 -4.98
CA TYR A 91 6.40 11.80 -6.15
C TYR A 91 7.36 10.61 -6.30
N PHE A 92 8.57 10.65 -5.72
CA PHE A 92 9.49 9.53 -5.69
C PHE A 92 8.85 8.28 -5.06
N PHE A 93 8.18 8.41 -3.92
CA PHE A 93 7.55 7.26 -3.26
C PHE A 93 6.37 6.70 -4.06
N HIS A 94 5.64 7.59 -4.77
CA HIS A 94 4.62 7.19 -5.73
C HIS A 94 5.22 6.46 -6.93
N LEU A 95 6.36 6.92 -7.44
CA LEU A 95 7.07 6.27 -8.54
C LEU A 95 7.49 4.85 -8.18
N ILE A 96 8.14 4.69 -7.02
CA ILE A 96 8.50 3.34 -6.54
C ILE A 96 7.24 2.48 -6.39
N TYR A 97 6.14 3.06 -5.87
CA TYR A 97 4.88 2.34 -5.77
C TYR A 97 4.34 1.88 -7.15
N SER A 98 4.23 2.78 -8.12
CA SER A 98 3.68 2.46 -9.46
C SER A 98 4.51 1.38 -10.16
N ILE A 99 5.84 1.47 -10.09
CA ILE A 99 6.76 0.46 -10.59
C ILE A 99 6.54 -0.89 -9.89
N SER A 100 6.48 -0.87 -8.56
CA SER A 100 6.29 -2.07 -7.74
C SER A 100 4.99 -2.79 -8.07
N HIS A 101 3.91 -2.02 -8.19
CA HIS A 101 2.58 -2.53 -8.54
C HIS A 101 2.58 -3.23 -9.89
N HIS A 102 3.21 -2.62 -10.89
CA HIS A 102 3.31 -3.20 -12.23
C HIS A 102 4.01 -4.57 -12.23
N VAL A 103 5.16 -4.67 -11.55
CA VAL A 103 5.90 -5.93 -11.41
C VAL A 103 5.09 -6.99 -10.68
N LEU A 104 4.40 -6.60 -9.60
CA LEU A 104 3.56 -7.50 -8.81
C LEU A 104 2.39 -8.05 -9.63
N LEU A 105 1.73 -7.19 -10.42
CA LEU A 105 0.61 -7.59 -11.29
C LEU A 105 1.01 -8.67 -12.28
N LYS A 106 2.16 -8.53 -12.95
CA LYS A 106 2.70 -9.55 -13.88
C LYS A 106 2.92 -10.90 -13.18
N LYS A 107 3.31 -10.88 -11.91
CA LYS A 107 3.53 -12.08 -11.09
C LYS A 107 2.26 -12.62 -10.43
N GLY A 108 1.08 -12.03 -10.67
CA GLY A 108 -0.19 -12.45 -10.08
C GLY A 108 -0.37 -12.05 -8.61
N TYR A 109 0.32 -10.99 -8.19
CA TYR A 109 0.09 -10.33 -6.91
C TYR A 109 -0.65 -9.01 -7.16
N TYR A 110 -1.60 -8.69 -6.29
CA TYR A 110 -2.48 -7.54 -6.49
C TYR A 110 -2.36 -6.63 -5.28
N THR A 111 -2.04 -5.36 -5.52
CA THR A 111 -2.12 -4.36 -4.45
C THR A 111 -3.52 -3.81 -4.38
N ILE A 112 -4.09 -3.79 -3.19
CA ILE A 112 -5.39 -3.21 -2.91
C ILE A 112 -5.22 -2.05 -1.94
N HIS A 113 -5.86 -0.91 -2.23
CA HIS A 113 -5.94 0.24 -1.33
C HIS A 113 -6.87 -0.04 -0.14
N SER A 114 -6.36 -0.84 0.80
CA SER A 114 -7.09 -1.38 1.95
C SER A 114 -6.25 -1.39 3.22
N ALA A 115 -6.93 -1.29 4.36
CA ALA A 115 -6.38 -1.74 5.63
C ALA A 115 -6.72 -3.23 5.80
N CYS A 116 -5.81 -4.02 6.35
CA CYS A 116 -6.05 -5.41 6.71
C CYS A 116 -5.96 -5.57 8.22
N VAL A 117 -7.06 -6.01 8.83
CA VAL A 117 -7.20 -6.17 10.27
C VAL A 117 -7.77 -7.54 10.62
N GLY A 118 -7.51 -8.04 11.82
CA GLY A 118 -8.07 -9.31 12.23
C GLY A 118 -7.74 -9.70 13.67
N LYS A 119 -8.22 -10.89 14.02
CA LYS A 119 -7.93 -11.59 15.27
C LYS A 119 -7.50 -13.01 14.94
N GLU A 120 -6.35 -13.42 15.44
CA GLU A 120 -5.86 -14.81 15.36
C GLU A 120 -5.86 -15.39 13.93
N ASN A 121 -6.89 -16.18 13.60
CA ASN A 121 -7.06 -16.90 12.34
C ASN A 121 -8.10 -16.27 11.41
N GLN A 122 -8.77 -15.20 11.84
CA GLN A 122 -9.71 -14.45 11.02
C GLN A 122 -9.14 -13.08 10.66
N TRP A 123 -9.18 -12.75 9.37
CA TRP A 123 -8.68 -11.49 8.85
C TRP A 123 -9.61 -10.94 7.79
N SER A 124 -9.68 -9.61 7.76
CA SER A 124 -10.55 -8.87 6.88
C SER A 124 -9.84 -7.71 6.21
N LEU A 125 -10.29 -7.38 5.01
CA LEU A 125 -9.93 -6.14 4.33
C LEU A 125 -11.00 -5.08 4.60
N LEU A 126 -10.57 -3.87 4.95
CA LEU A 126 -11.41 -2.69 4.99
C LEU A 126 -11.18 -1.91 3.68
N LEU A 127 -12.24 -1.80 2.88
CA LEU A 127 -12.27 -1.17 1.56
C LEU A 127 -13.20 0.04 1.53
N GLY A 128 -13.07 0.82 0.46
CA GLY A 128 -13.88 2.00 0.18
C GLY A 128 -13.01 3.13 -0.36
N HIS A 129 -13.63 4.20 -0.86
CA HIS A 129 -12.92 5.32 -1.45
C HIS A 129 -12.03 6.08 -0.44
N THR A 130 -11.20 7.00 -0.93
CA THR A 130 -10.43 7.89 -0.06
C THR A 130 -11.39 8.76 0.76
N GLY A 131 -11.11 8.92 2.06
CA GLY A 131 -11.92 9.76 2.96
C GLY A 131 -13.10 9.07 3.64
N VAL A 132 -13.45 7.83 3.26
CA VAL A 132 -14.61 7.11 3.84
C VAL A 132 -14.40 6.59 5.27
N GLY A 133 -13.21 6.74 5.84
CA GLY A 133 -12.94 6.39 7.25
C GLY A 133 -12.22 5.07 7.51
N LYS A 134 -11.64 4.39 6.50
CA LYS A 134 -10.91 3.12 6.66
C LYS A 134 -9.90 3.13 7.83
N THR A 135 -9.02 4.13 7.85
CA THR A 135 -7.99 4.28 8.90
C THR A 135 -8.62 4.52 10.27
N THR A 136 -9.69 5.30 10.34
CA THR A 136 -10.41 5.59 11.60
C THR A 136 -11.03 4.32 12.18
N VAL A 137 -11.74 3.54 11.34
CA VAL A 137 -12.34 2.24 11.74
C VAL A 137 -11.25 1.26 12.17
N MET A 138 -10.17 1.14 11.40
CA MET A 138 -9.01 0.32 11.77
C MET A 138 -8.49 0.68 13.16
N LEU A 139 -8.22 1.96 13.42
CA LEU A 139 -7.67 2.40 14.71
C LEU A 139 -8.63 2.10 15.87
N ASP A 140 -9.94 2.27 15.66
CA ASP A 140 -10.94 1.95 16.68
C ASP A 140 -10.97 0.44 17.01
N LEU A 141 -10.93 -0.42 15.99
CA LEU A 141 -10.81 -1.88 16.14
C LEU A 141 -9.55 -2.29 16.93
N LEU A 142 -8.41 -1.64 16.64
CA LEU A 142 -7.16 -1.89 17.34
C LEU A 142 -7.23 -1.46 18.82
N TYR A 143 -7.80 -0.29 19.08
CA TYR A 143 -7.78 0.32 20.41
C TYR A 143 -8.84 -0.24 21.35
N ASN A 144 -10.02 -0.58 20.84
CA ASN A 144 -11.19 -0.91 21.67
C ASN A 144 -11.60 -2.38 21.56
N TYR A 145 -11.24 -3.06 20.45
CA TYR A 145 -11.72 -4.42 20.17
C TYR A 145 -10.61 -5.47 20.06
N ARG A 146 -9.37 -5.16 20.46
CA ARG A 146 -8.21 -6.07 20.46
C ARG A 146 -7.85 -6.65 19.09
N PHE A 147 -8.23 -5.99 18.00
CA PHE A 147 -7.76 -6.39 16.67
C PHE A 147 -6.25 -6.17 16.54
N LYS A 148 -5.67 -6.83 15.55
CA LYS A 148 -4.32 -6.59 15.04
C LYS A 148 -4.39 -6.09 13.60
N MET A 149 -3.40 -5.31 13.22
CA MET A 149 -3.20 -4.79 11.87
C MET A 149 -2.15 -5.64 11.16
N PHE A 150 -2.49 -6.13 9.98
CA PHE A 150 -1.55 -6.70 9.02
C PHE A 150 -1.02 -5.62 8.07
N SER A 151 -1.88 -4.66 7.69
CA SER A 151 -1.54 -3.53 6.83
C SER A 151 -2.45 -2.33 7.10
N SER A 152 -1.92 -1.13 6.88
CA SER A 152 -2.59 0.14 7.23
C SER A 152 -3.35 0.82 6.09
N ASN A 153 -2.79 0.79 4.88
CA ASN A 153 -3.21 1.62 3.75
C ASN A 153 -3.23 0.83 2.45
N LYS A 154 -2.19 0.03 2.18
CA LYS A 154 -2.17 -0.88 1.05
C LYS A 154 -1.86 -2.30 1.48
N THR A 155 -2.58 -3.26 0.91
CA THR A 155 -2.39 -4.69 1.15
C THR A 155 -2.06 -5.38 -0.16
N ILE A 156 -0.96 -6.12 -0.20
CA ILE A 156 -0.67 -7.03 -1.31
C ILE A 156 -1.33 -8.36 -1.01
N VAL A 157 -2.16 -8.80 -1.94
CA VAL A 157 -2.88 -10.06 -1.88
C VAL A 157 -2.53 -10.95 -3.07
N ARG A 158 -2.84 -12.25 -2.93
CA ARG A 158 -2.82 -13.21 -4.02
C ARG A 158 -3.97 -14.19 -3.89
N PHE A 159 -4.40 -14.73 -5.02
CA PHE A 159 -5.32 -15.84 -5.07
C PHE A 159 -4.56 -17.16 -4.92
N LYS A 160 -4.99 -18.02 -4.01
CA LYS A 160 -4.39 -19.34 -3.77
C LYS A 160 -5.18 -20.42 -4.50
N LYS A 161 -4.50 -21.52 -4.84
CA LYS A 161 -5.10 -22.68 -5.52
C LYS A 161 -6.30 -23.27 -4.77
N ASN A 162 -6.34 -23.16 -3.44
CA ASN A 162 -7.45 -23.60 -2.59
C ASN A 162 -8.53 -22.51 -2.46
N PHE A 163 -8.70 -21.67 -3.48
CA PHE A 163 -9.84 -20.77 -3.65
C PHE A 163 -10.03 -19.72 -2.55
N TYR A 164 -8.93 -19.27 -1.94
CA TYR A 164 -8.97 -18.20 -0.94
C TYR A 164 -8.03 -17.06 -1.28
N LEU A 165 -8.38 -15.87 -0.76
CA LEU A 165 -7.57 -14.67 -0.84
C LEU A 165 -6.58 -14.63 0.33
N GLU A 166 -5.29 -14.44 0.04
CA GLU A 166 -4.24 -14.39 1.05
C GLU A 166 -3.55 -13.02 1.00
N ALA A 167 -3.49 -12.32 2.13
CA ALA A 167 -2.62 -11.16 2.26
C ALA A 167 -1.20 -11.61 2.60
N ILE A 168 -0.21 -11.08 1.88
CA ILE A 168 1.18 -11.51 1.96
C ILE A 168 2.15 -10.41 2.37
N ALA A 169 1.73 -9.15 2.25
CA ALA A 169 2.48 -7.97 2.64
C ALA A 169 1.54 -6.75 2.67
N GLY A 170 2.02 -5.65 3.23
CA GLY A 170 1.29 -4.39 3.21
C GLY A 170 2.12 -3.24 3.75
N THR A 171 1.53 -2.06 3.80
CA THR A 171 2.13 -0.89 4.45
C THR A 171 2.01 -1.04 5.96
N ALA A 172 3.15 -1.04 6.67
CA ALA A 172 3.16 -1.09 8.13
C ALA A 172 2.98 0.31 8.75
N THR A 173 3.50 1.33 8.06
CA THR A 173 3.39 2.72 8.48
C THR A 173 1.97 3.24 8.28
N ILE A 174 1.41 3.92 9.27
CA ILE A 174 0.09 4.55 9.17
C ILE A 174 0.24 5.96 8.61
N THR A 175 -0.66 6.33 7.70
CA THR A 175 -0.82 7.73 7.25
C THR A 175 -2.14 8.29 7.75
N CYS A 176 -2.10 9.42 8.44
CA CYS A 176 -3.27 10.14 8.92
C CYS A 176 -3.24 11.59 8.43
N LYS A 177 -4.39 12.27 8.41
CA LYS A 177 -4.42 13.73 8.24
C LYS A 177 -3.73 14.38 9.43
N ASP A 178 -3.02 15.48 9.21
CA ASP A 178 -2.38 16.21 10.31
C ASP A 178 -3.39 16.73 11.33
N SER A 179 -4.59 17.11 10.90
CA SER A 179 -5.70 17.50 11.78
C SER A 179 -6.15 16.40 12.74
N ASP A 180 -5.83 15.14 12.45
CA ASP A 180 -6.20 13.98 13.26
C ASP A 180 -5.05 13.50 14.16
N ARG A 181 -3.92 14.23 14.21
CA ARG A 181 -2.73 13.83 14.98
C ARG A 181 -3.03 13.59 16.46
N GLY A 182 -3.82 14.47 17.09
CA GLY A 182 -4.21 14.34 18.49
C GLY A 182 -5.15 13.16 18.80
N LYS A 183 -5.71 12.51 17.78
CA LYS A 183 -6.61 11.34 17.94
C LYS A 183 -5.85 10.02 18.05
N LEU A 184 -4.55 10.00 17.75
CA LEU A 184 -3.74 8.80 17.90
C LEU A 184 -3.38 8.57 19.37
N LYS A 185 -3.87 7.48 19.95
CA LYS A 185 -3.61 7.11 21.35
C LYS A 185 -2.15 6.74 21.62
N SER A 186 -1.40 6.30 20.60
CA SER A 186 0.00 5.89 20.76
C SER A 186 0.74 5.97 19.44
N VAL A 187 1.91 6.61 19.44
CA VAL A 187 2.85 6.69 18.32
C VAL A 187 4.25 6.32 18.84
N VAL A 188 5.04 5.62 18.04
CA VAL A 188 6.41 5.23 18.39
C VAL A 188 7.40 5.80 17.37
N GLY A 189 8.51 6.32 17.88
CA GLY A 189 9.60 6.86 17.06
C GLY A 189 9.23 8.18 16.39
N GLN A 190 9.89 8.44 15.26
CA GLN A 190 9.68 9.67 14.49
C GLN A 190 8.37 9.65 13.69
N THR A 191 7.90 10.86 13.37
CA THR A 191 6.83 11.09 12.39
C THR A 191 7.40 11.80 11.18
N ALA A 192 6.80 11.58 10.01
CA ALA A 192 7.19 12.25 8.78
C ALA A 192 5.99 13.00 8.20
N ASN A 193 6.10 14.32 8.10
CA ASN A 193 5.05 15.15 7.49
C ASN A 193 5.17 15.15 5.97
N PHE A 194 4.03 15.16 5.31
CA PHE A 194 3.89 15.30 3.87
C PHE A 194 2.54 15.93 3.50
N VAL A 195 2.60 17.11 2.88
CA VAL A 195 1.44 17.92 2.47
C VAL A 195 0.52 18.18 3.68
N SER A 196 -0.62 17.49 3.78
CA SER A 196 -1.62 17.65 4.85
C SER A 196 -1.76 16.38 5.71
N ARG A 197 -0.75 15.51 5.63
CA ARG A 197 -0.71 14.20 6.28
C ARG A 197 0.62 14.01 6.99
N PHE A 198 0.61 13.07 7.93
CA PHE A 198 1.82 12.53 8.49
C PHE A 198 1.81 11.01 8.49
N ALA A 199 3.01 10.46 8.38
CA ALA A 199 3.31 9.05 8.50
C ALA A 199 3.86 8.77 9.90
N CYS A 200 3.44 7.65 10.51
CA CYS A 200 3.88 7.24 11.84
C CYS A 200 3.79 5.73 12.04
N ASN A 201 4.49 5.22 13.04
CA ASN A 201 4.40 3.83 13.48
C ASN A 201 3.59 3.72 14.78
N LEU A 202 2.83 2.64 14.91
CA LEU A 202 2.21 2.26 16.17
C LEU A 202 3.14 1.32 16.98
N PRO A 203 2.86 1.10 18.28
CA PRO A 203 3.52 0.04 19.04
C PRO A 203 3.32 -1.35 18.43
N ASN A 204 4.35 -2.21 18.50
CA ASN A 204 4.36 -3.58 17.97
C ASN A 204 3.17 -4.43 18.42
N LYS A 205 2.61 -4.16 19.62
CA LYS A 205 1.43 -4.86 20.13
C LYS A 205 0.21 -4.75 19.19
N TYR A 206 0.13 -3.76 18.32
CA TYR A 206 -0.98 -3.61 17.37
C TYR A 206 -0.80 -4.37 16.07
N PHE A 207 0.37 -4.97 15.82
CA PHE A 207 0.67 -5.64 14.56
C PHE A 207 0.39 -7.13 14.62
N ALA A 208 0.09 -7.72 13.47
CA ALA A 208 0.06 -9.15 13.27
C ALA A 208 1.44 -9.76 13.56
N SER A 209 1.48 -10.92 14.21
CA SER A 209 2.71 -11.72 14.34
C SER A 209 3.00 -12.56 13.07
N LYS A 210 1.97 -12.82 12.26
CA LYS A 210 2.05 -13.64 11.05
C LYS A 210 2.50 -12.79 9.86
N ASN A 211 3.36 -13.36 9.02
CA ASN A 211 3.81 -12.73 7.77
C ASN A 211 2.85 -12.92 6.60
N LYS A 212 1.85 -13.81 6.73
CA LYS A 212 0.77 -14.05 5.75
C LYS A 212 -0.51 -14.40 6.48
N VAL A 213 -1.65 -13.97 5.94
CA VAL A 213 -2.96 -14.22 6.56
C VAL A 213 -4.03 -14.53 5.51
N LYS A 214 -4.91 -15.50 5.80
CA LYS A 214 -6.09 -15.81 4.97
C LYS A 214 -7.15 -14.74 5.23
N ILE A 215 -7.62 -14.10 4.18
CA ILE A 215 -8.73 -13.15 4.23
C ILE A 215 -10.03 -13.94 4.13
N GLY A 216 -10.84 -13.89 5.18
CA GLY A 216 -12.16 -14.50 5.21
C GLY A 216 -13.27 -13.52 4.86
N ARG A 217 -13.04 -12.21 5.04
CA ARG A 217 -14.08 -11.20 4.81
C ARG A 217 -13.55 -9.92 4.18
N VAL A 218 -14.42 -9.21 3.48
CA VAL A 218 -14.17 -7.85 3.01
C VAL A 218 -15.31 -6.95 3.45
N TYR A 219 -14.97 -5.80 4.04
CA TYR A 219 -15.93 -4.78 4.45
C TYR A 219 -15.70 -3.52 3.61
N PHE A 220 -16.67 -3.15 2.77
CA PHE A 220 -16.76 -1.81 2.21
C PHE A 220 -17.29 -0.88 3.30
N VAL A 221 -16.42 -0.05 3.87
CA VAL A 221 -16.77 0.85 4.98
C VAL A 221 -17.04 2.26 4.49
N LYS A 222 -18.08 2.89 5.04
CA LYS A 222 -18.39 4.30 4.87
C LYS A 222 -18.86 4.89 6.19
N LEU A 223 -18.06 5.80 6.77
CA LEU A 223 -18.49 6.57 7.93
C LEU A 223 -19.60 7.54 7.51
N ASN A 224 -20.77 7.34 8.07
CA ASN A 224 -21.95 8.18 7.88
C ASN A 224 -22.86 8.08 9.10
N PRO A 225 -22.72 8.97 10.10
CA PRO A 225 -23.46 8.85 11.36
C PRO A 225 -24.99 8.88 11.24
N SER A 226 -25.54 9.29 10.09
CA SER A 226 -27.00 9.37 9.86
C SER A 226 -27.63 8.05 9.41
N VAL A 227 -26.85 7.00 9.15
CA VAL A 227 -27.32 5.71 8.63
C VAL A 227 -26.69 4.59 9.46
N GLU A 228 -27.36 3.45 9.60
CA GLU A 228 -26.80 2.24 10.22
C GLU A 228 -27.20 1.01 9.39
N GLU A 229 -26.37 0.68 8.41
CA GLU A 229 -26.64 -0.39 7.45
C GLU A 229 -25.48 -1.38 7.38
N CYS A 230 -25.83 -2.66 7.43
CA CYS A 230 -24.92 -3.77 7.18
C CYS A 230 -25.57 -4.74 6.20
N VAL A 231 -25.11 -4.73 4.96
CA VAL A 231 -25.65 -5.57 3.88
C VAL A 231 -24.59 -6.59 3.47
N SER A 232 -24.95 -7.88 3.48
CA SER A 232 -24.14 -8.93 2.86
C SER A 232 -24.36 -8.89 1.35
N LEU A 233 -23.28 -8.74 0.58
CA LEU A 233 -23.36 -8.73 -0.88
C LEU A 233 -23.37 -10.15 -1.42
N ASN A 234 -24.18 -10.39 -2.45
CA ASN A 234 -24.13 -11.66 -3.17
C ASN A 234 -22.86 -11.73 -4.06
N ASN A 235 -22.60 -12.89 -4.67
CA ASN A 235 -21.38 -13.10 -5.47
C ASN A 235 -21.27 -12.13 -6.67
N PHE A 236 -22.38 -11.78 -7.30
CA PHE A 236 -22.38 -10.86 -8.45
C PHE A 236 -22.04 -9.43 -8.01
N GLU A 237 -22.74 -8.92 -7.00
CA GLU A 237 -22.50 -7.60 -6.42
C GLU A 237 -21.08 -7.46 -5.88
N SER A 238 -20.58 -8.52 -5.21
CA SER A 238 -19.22 -8.60 -4.69
C SER A 238 -18.18 -8.49 -5.79
N MET A 239 -18.39 -9.21 -6.89
CA MET A 239 -17.45 -9.21 -8.02
C MET A 239 -17.39 -7.83 -8.69
N VAL A 240 -18.55 -7.21 -8.96
CA VAL A 240 -18.64 -5.85 -9.52
C VAL A 240 -17.98 -4.83 -8.61
N SER A 241 -18.21 -4.93 -7.29
CA SER A 241 -17.70 -3.97 -6.32
C SER A 241 -16.19 -4.12 -6.07
N LEU A 242 -15.68 -5.36 -6.02
CA LEU A 242 -14.27 -5.64 -5.69
C LEU A 242 -13.34 -5.43 -6.88
N TYR A 243 -13.78 -5.78 -8.08
CA TYR A 243 -12.91 -5.81 -9.27
C TYR A 243 -12.09 -4.52 -9.48
N PRO A 244 -12.65 -3.30 -9.38
CA PRO A 244 -11.89 -2.06 -9.55
C PRO A 244 -10.72 -1.91 -8.55
N PHE A 245 -10.88 -2.43 -7.33
CA PHE A 245 -9.87 -2.32 -6.28
C PHE A 245 -8.65 -3.21 -6.51
N PHE A 246 -8.77 -4.27 -7.32
CA PHE A 246 -7.62 -5.14 -7.69
C PHE A 246 -6.75 -4.54 -8.78
N LEU A 247 -7.26 -3.54 -9.51
CA LEU A 247 -6.52 -2.82 -10.56
C LEU A 247 -5.75 -1.63 -9.99
N ASP A 248 -6.32 -0.99 -8.96
CA ASP A 248 -5.77 0.16 -8.24
C ASP A 248 -5.36 1.34 -9.15
N TYR A 249 -6.07 1.52 -10.27
CA TYR A 249 -5.78 2.54 -11.29
C TYR A 249 -5.58 3.95 -10.72
N ILE A 250 -6.33 4.32 -9.67
CA ILE A 250 -6.27 5.66 -9.08
C ILE A 250 -4.92 5.93 -8.41
N ASN A 251 -4.31 4.91 -7.79
CA ASN A 251 -3.08 5.09 -7.03
C ASN A 251 -1.82 4.63 -7.79
N SER A 252 -1.97 3.75 -8.78
CA SER A 252 -0.86 3.25 -9.61
C SER A 252 -0.80 3.86 -11.01
N GLY A 253 -1.59 4.90 -11.26
CA GLY A 253 -1.72 5.56 -12.56
C GLY A 253 -0.49 6.39 -12.95
N THR A 254 -0.68 7.20 -14.00
CA THR A 254 0.34 8.07 -14.57
C THR A 254 0.81 9.09 -13.54
N ILE A 255 2.13 9.12 -13.31
CA ILE A 255 2.74 10.12 -12.44
C ILE A 255 3.04 11.32 -13.32
N LEU A 256 2.47 12.47 -12.95
CA LEU A 256 2.72 13.74 -13.63
C LEU A 256 3.85 14.51 -12.95
N PHE A 257 4.66 15.18 -13.76
CA PHE A 257 5.65 16.14 -13.28
C PHE A 257 5.56 17.42 -14.10
N SER A 258 5.25 18.54 -13.43
CA SER A 258 4.97 19.84 -14.08
C SER A 258 3.92 19.76 -15.20
N GLY A 259 2.90 18.91 -15.03
CA GLY A 259 1.83 18.72 -16.01
C GLY A 259 2.19 17.84 -17.23
N LYS A 260 3.38 17.22 -17.26
CA LYS A 260 3.77 16.23 -18.27
C LYS A 260 3.84 14.84 -17.65
N ASP A 261 3.52 13.80 -18.43
CA ASP A 261 3.64 12.42 -18.00
C ASP A 261 5.11 12.09 -17.71
N PHE A 262 5.38 11.71 -16.47
CA PHE A 262 6.71 11.33 -15.98
C PHE A 262 6.87 9.81 -16.00
N TYR A 263 5.85 9.06 -15.62
CA TYR A 263 5.82 7.60 -15.75
C TYR A 263 4.38 7.16 -15.96
N ASP A 264 4.12 6.56 -17.10
CA ASP A 264 2.87 5.85 -17.35
C ASP A 264 3.14 4.36 -17.17
N GLY A 265 2.65 3.78 -16.08
CA GLY A 265 2.81 2.35 -15.80
C GLY A 265 2.33 1.52 -17.00
N ALA A 266 2.83 0.29 -17.17
CA ALA A 266 2.42 -0.44 -18.38
C ALA A 266 0.93 -0.83 -18.33
N PRO A 267 0.27 -0.89 -19.50
CA PRO A 267 -1.18 -1.02 -19.57
C PRO A 267 -1.64 -2.33 -18.94
N ILE A 268 -2.69 -2.26 -18.13
CA ILE A 268 -3.33 -3.46 -17.59
C ILE A 268 -3.99 -4.22 -18.74
N THR A 269 -3.36 -5.32 -19.13
CA THR A 269 -3.77 -6.13 -20.28
C THR A 269 -5.10 -6.83 -20.04
N THR A 270 -5.78 -7.18 -21.13
CA THR A 270 -6.99 -8.01 -21.09
C THR A 270 -6.77 -9.34 -20.37
N GLU A 271 -5.57 -9.91 -20.47
CA GLU A 271 -5.20 -11.15 -19.77
C GLU A 271 -5.21 -10.97 -18.24
N ILE A 272 -4.59 -9.91 -17.73
CA ILE A 272 -4.59 -9.59 -16.29
C ILE A 272 -6.03 -9.40 -15.79
N LYS A 273 -6.86 -8.67 -16.54
CA LYS A 273 -8.28 -8.44 -16.22
C LYS A 273 -9.05 -9.76 -16.11
N LYS A 274 -8.92 -10.65 -17.12
CA LYS A 274 -9.54 -11.97 -17.13
C LYS A 274 -9.08 -12.85 -15.96
N LYS A 275 -7.78 -12.80 -15.64
CA LYS A 275 -7.20 -13.55 -14.51
C LYS A 275 -7.77 -13.09 -13.17
N ILE A 276 -7.91 -11.78 -12.96
CA ILE A 276 -8.54 -11.23 -11.75
C ILE A 276 -9.99 -11.69 -11.64
N LEU A 277 -10.79 -11.52 -12.70
CA LEU A 277 -12.22 -11.87 -12.68
C LEU A 277 -12.45 -13.36 -12.42
N SER A 278 -11.72 -14.23 -13.11
CA SER A 278 -11.81 -15.69 -12.90
C SER A 278 -11.41 -16.08 -11.47
N SER A 279 -10.33 -15.49 -10.93
CA SER A 279 -9.87 -15.78 -9.57
C SER A 279 -10.82 -15.23 -8.50
N LEU A 280 -11.40 -14.05 -8.70
CA LEU A 280 -12.43 -13.47 -7.84
C LEU A 280 -13.67 -14.35 -7.79
N LYS A 281 -14.20 -14.74 -8.97
CA LYS A 281 -15.38 -15.60 -9.08
C LYS A 281 -15.23 -16.86 -8.23
N ILE A 282 -14.04 -17.46 -8.24
CA ILE A 282 -13.76 -18.67 -7.47
C ILE A 282 -13.57 -18.36 -5.97
N SER A 283 -12.89 -17.27 -5.64
CA SER A 283 -12.59 -16.92 -4.25
C SER A 283 -13.81 -16.51 -3.44
N LEU A 284 -14.83 -15.96 -4.10
CA LEU A 284 -16.11 -15.58 -3.49
C LEU A 284 -16.91 -16.76 -2.95
N ILE A 285 -16.52 -18.01 -3.24
CA ILE A 285 -17.08 -19.20 -2.59
C ILE A 285 -16.76 -19.22 -1.08
N SER A 286 -15.63 -18.64 -0.67
CA SER A 286 -15.15 -18.66 0.72
C SER A 286 -14.85 -17.29 1.32
N LEU A 287 -15.21 -16.22 0.60
CA LEU A 287 -14.94 -14.84 0.97
C LEU A 287 -16.26 -14.09 1.14
N ASP A 288 -16.60 -13.77 2.38
CA ASP A 288 -17.79 -12.96 2.66
C ASP A 288 -17.53 -11.49 2.36
N VAL A 289 -18.48 -10.80 1.75
CA VAL A 289 -18.34 -9.39 1.41
C VAL A 289 -19.54 -8.62 1.93
N TYR A 290 -19.26 -7.53 2.64
CA TYR A 290 -20.27 -6.69 3.27
C TYR A 290 -20.11 -5.24 2.88
N SER A 291 -21.22 -4.53 2.76
CA SER A 291 -21.29 -3.07 2.76
C SER A 291 -21.71 -2.60 4.15
N LEU A 292 -20.88 -1.77 4.77
CA LEU A 292 -21.08 -1.18 6.09
C LEU A 292 -21.11 0.34 5.98
N ASN A 293 -22.27 0.92 6.27
CA ASN A 293 -22.50 2.36 6.25
C ASN A 293 -23.02 2.79 7.61
N GLY A 294 -22.26 3.61 8.34
CA GLY A 294 -22.76 4.15 9.59
C GLY A 294 -21.78 4.87 10.49
N SER A 295 -22.16 5.05 11.75
CA SER A 295 -21.28 5.65 12.76
C SER A 295 -20.03 4.78 13.01
N LEU A 296 -18.96 5.38 13.54
CA LEU A 296 -17.73 4.64 13.87
C LEU A 296 -18.01 3.49 14.86
N ASP A 297 -18.85 3.77 15.86
CA ASP A 297 -19.24 2.80 16.87
C ASP A 297 -20.04 1.64 16.26
N PHE A 298 -21.06 1.95 15.46
CA PHE A 298 -21.86 0.95 14.75
C PHE A 298 -21.01 0.03 13.87
N ILE A 299 -20.14 0.61 13.03
CA ILE A 299 -19.28 -0.16 12.11
C ILE A 299 -18.33 -1.06 12.91
N SER A 300 -17.66 -0.53 13.92
CA SER A 300 -16.65 -1.28 14.68
C SER A 300 -17.28 -2.41 15.50
N LYS A 301 -18.44 -2.16 16.14
CA LYS A 301 -19.23 -3.19 16.84
C LYS A 301 -19.74 -4.27 15.89
N THR A 302 -20.20 -3.90 14.69
CA THR A 302 -20.68 -4.85 13.70
C THR A 302 -19.57 -5.77 13.20
N ILE A 303 -18.39 -5.20 12.89
CA ILE A 303 -17.21 -5.98 12.52
C ILE A 303 -16.83 -6.92 13.66
N GLU A 304 -16.74 -6.44 14.90
CA GLU A 304 -16.43 -7.27 16.06
C GLU A 304 -17.43 -8.42 16.25
N LYS A 305 -18.73 -8.15 16.16
CA LYS A 305 -19.77 -9.16 16.30
C LYS A 305 -19.65 -10.27 15.26
N ASN A 306 -19.25 -9.94 14.03
CA ASN A 306 -19.02 -10.91 12.96
C ASN A 306 -17.81 -11.82 13.20
N TYR A 307 -16.87 -11.42 14.06
CA TYR A 307 -15.75 -12.24 14.50
C TYR A 307 -16.13 -13.21 15.64
N GLY A 308 -17.16 -12.88 16.43
CA GLY A 308 -17.63 -13.72 17.54
C GLY A 308 -18.57 -14.87 17.17
N LYS A 309 -18.96 -15.03 15.90
CA LYS A 309 -19.90 -16.06 15.43
C LYS A 309 -19.22 -17.34 14.90
N ILE A 310 -18.17 -17.84 15.57
CA ILE A 310 -17.52 -19.12 15.22
C ILE A 310 -18.04 -20.22 16.15
#